data_AF-A0A435YQE6-F1
#
_entry.id   AF-A0A435YQE6-F1
#
_cell.length_a   1.000
_cell.length_b   1.000
_cell.length_c   1.000
_cell.angle_alpha   90.00
_cell.angle_beta   90.00
_cell.angle_gamma   90.00
#
_symmetry.space_group_name_H-M   'P 1'
#
loop_
_entity.id
_entity.type
_entity.pdbx_description
1 polymer ?
#
loop_
_entity_poly.entity_id
_entity_poly.type
_entity_poly.pdbx_seq_one_letter_code
_entity_poly.pdbx_strand_id
1 'polypeptide(L)' 'MFDENERLAIQEAHWLIKEFGAEAPLYAAMKAEKAIEQKDFGRCARWKRILEILADSPAAKSASSKY' A
#
# COMPACT_ATOMS: atom_id res chain seq x y z
N MET A 1 7.84 -3.90 -18.27
CA MET A 1 8.26 -2.75 -17.44
C MET A 1 7.15 -2.14 -16.57
N PHE A 2 5.85 -2.33 -16.84
CA PHE A 2 4.77 -2.06 -15.86
C PHE A 2 4.46 -3.28 -14.97
N ASP A 3 4.53 -4.48 -15.54
CA ASP A 3 4.20 -5.75 -14.88
C ASP A 3 5.02 -6.03 -13.62
N GLU A 4 6.31 -5.69 -13.62
CA GLU A 4 7.21 -5.98 -12.50
C GLU A 4 6.95 -5.07 -11.31
N ASN A 5 6.71 -3.77 -11.54
CA ASN A 5 6.34 -2.83 -10.48
C ASN A 5 4.98 -3.18 -9.88
N GLU A 6 4.04 -3.67 -10.70
CA GLU A 6 2.74 -4.15 -10.24
C GLU A 6 2.88 -5.39 -9.36
N ARG A 7 3.65 -6.40 -9.80
CA ARG A 7 3.93 -7.61 -9.00
C ARG A 7 4.59 -7.28 -7.68
N LEU A 8 5.58 -6.39 -7.67
CA LEU A 8 6.23 -5.94 -6.46
C LEU A 8 5.25 -5.22 -5.53
N ALA A 9 4.37 -4.37 -6.06
CA ALA A 9 3.35 -3.69 -5.26
C ALA A 9 2.36 -4.69 -4.62
N ILE A 10 1.96 -5.73 -5.34
CA ILE A 10 1.08 -6.79 -4.82
C ILE A 10 1.78 -7.59 -3.71
N GLN A 11 3.03 -8.00 -3.94
CA GLN A 11 3.80 -8.76 -2.94
C GLN A 11 4.01 -7.93 -1.68
N GLU A 12 4.38 -6.67 -1.82
CA GLU A 12 4.57 -5.76 -0.69
C GLU A 12 3.25 -5.53 0.06
N ALA A 13 2.14 -5.30 -0.64
CA ALA A 13 0.82 -5.15 -0.01
C ALA A 13 0.42 -6.39 0.81
N HIS A 14 0.63 -7.58 0.27
CA HIS A 14 0.38 -8.82 1.01
C HIS A 14 1.30 -9.00 2.21
N TRP A 15 2.58 -8.64 2.07
CA TRP A 15 3.51 -8.65 3.19
C TRP A 15 3.08 -7.68 4.30
N LEU A 16 2.65 -6.47 3.93
CA LEU A 16 2.15 -5.47 4.88
C LEU A 16 0.89 -5.94 5.62
N ILE A 17 -0.05 -6.58 4.92
CA ILE A 17 -1.25 -7.16 5.57
C ILE A 17 -0.82 -8.21 6.59
N LYS A 18 0.16 -9.05 6.27
CA LYS A 18 0.64 -10.10 7.17
C LYS A 18 1.35 -9.52 8.40
N GLU A 19 2.15 -8.48 8.22
CA GLU A 19 2.99 -7.91 9.27
C GLU A 19 2.22 -6.91 10.15
N PHE A 20 1.41 -6.04 9.53
CA PHE A 20 0.76 -4.90 10.19
C PHE A 20 -0.77 -5.02 10.26
N GLY A 21 -1.37 -6.00 9.58
CA GLY A 21 -2.83 -6.20 9.62
C GLY A 21 -3.61 -4.94 9.24
N ALA A 22 -4.42 -4.45 10.19
CA ALA A 22 -5.24 -3.25 10.01
C ALA A 22 -4.40 -1.96 9.86
N GLU A 23 -3.15 -1.95 10.32
CA GLU A 23 -2.26 -0.79 10.24
C GLU A 23 -1.47 -0.73 8.92
N ALA A 24 -1.59 -1.75 8.05
CA ALA A 24 -0.91 -1.80 6.77
C ALA A 24 -1.12 -0.54 5.89
N PRO A 25 -2.34 0.03 5.78
CA PRO A 25 -2.55 1.26 5.00
C PRO A 25 -1.84 2.47 5.61
N LEU A 26 -1.81 2.60 6.94
CA LEU A 26 -1.12 3.69 7.62
C LEU A 26 0.39 3.62 7.37
N TYR A 27 0.98 2.42 7.49
CA TYR A 27 2.39 2.22 7.17
C TYR A 27 2.71 2.61 5.73
N ALA A 28 1.90 2.15 4.76
CA ALA A 28 2.10 2.48 3.35
C ALA A 28 1.99 3.99 3.08
N ALA A 29 1.09 4.70 3.75
CA ALA A 29 0.93 6.14 3.64
C ALA A 29 2.17 6.89 4.13
N MET A 30 2.70 6.55 5.31
CA MET A 30 3.93 7.15 5.86
C MET A 30 5.12 6.94 4.93
N LYS A 31 5.23 5.78 4.29
CA LYS A 31 6.31 5.49 3.34
C LYS A 31 6.16 6.30 2.04
N ALA A 32 4.94 6.55 1.59
CA ALA A 32 4.67 7.45 0.47
C ALA A 32 5.09 8.89 0.80
N GLU A 33 4.70 9.41 1.97
CA GLU A 33 5.08 10.74 2.45
C GLU A 33 6.61 10.90 2.50
N LYS A 34 7.30 9.94 3.11
CA LYS A 34 8.77 9.92 3.16
C LYS A 34 9.43 9.89 1.77
N ALA A 35 8.80 9.26 0.78
CA ALA A 35 9.30 9.26 -0.59
C ALA A 35 9.11 10.63 -1.26
N ILE A 36 8.02 11.33 -0.98
CA ILE A 36 7.77 12.71 -1.43
C ILE A 36 8.82 13.66 -0.85
N GLU A 37 9.10 13.55 0.46
CA GLU A 37 10.16 14.34 1.13
C GLU A 37 11.52 14.17 0.45
N GLN A 38 11.84 12.95 0.02
CA GLN A 38 13.07 12.61 -0.69
C GLN A 38 13.04 12.96 -2.19
N LYS A 39 11.92 13.47 -2.71
CA LYS A 39 11.66 13.71 -4.13
C LYS A 39 11.80 12.45 -4.99
N ASP A 40 11.65 11.26 -4.39
CA ASP A 40 11.63 9.98 -5.08
C ASP A 40 10.20 9.64 -5.52
N PHE A 41 9.80 10.23 -6.64
CA PHE A 41 8.45 10.06 -7.18
C PHE A 41 8.20 8.64 -7.72
N GLY A 42 9.26 7.91 -8.10
CA GLY A 42 9.13 6.51 -8.53
C GLY A 42 8.76 5.60 -7.36
N ARG A 43 9.39 5.79 -6.20
CA ARG A 43 9.01 5.12 -4.96
C ARG A 43 7.65 5.58 -4.45
N CYS A 44 7.33 6.87 -4.55
CA CYS A 44 6.00 7.39 -4.20
C CYS A 44 4.89 6.73 -5.04
N ALA A 45 5.07 6.62 -6.36
CA ALA A 45 4.08 5.99 -7.25
C ALA A 45 3.83 4.51 -6.88
N ARG A 46 4.89 3.79 -6.46
CA ARG A 46 4.77 2.42 -5.98
C ARG A 46 3.97 2.33 -4.68
N TRP A 47 4.24 3.19 -3.70
CA TRP A 47 3.48 3.23 -2.44
C TRP A 47 2.03 3.63 -2.65
N LYS A 48 1.76 4.54 -3.61
CA LYS A 48 0.39 4.83 -4.05
C LYS A 48 -0.30 3.56 -4.57
N ARG A 49 0.37 2.77 -5.42
CA ARG A 49 -0.21 1.52 -5.94
C ARG A 49 -0.48 0.49 -4.84
N ILE A 50 0.44 0.37 -3.88
CA ILE A 50 0.26 -0.48 -2.69
C ILE A 50 -0.99 -0.05 -1.91
N LEU A 51 -1.18 1.26 -1.68
CA LEU A 51 -2.36 1.79 -0.99
C LEU A 51 -3.66 1.45 -1.72
N GLU A 52 -3.68 1.55 -3.05
CA GLU A 52 -4.85 1.15 -3.87
C GLU A 52 -5.17 -0.34 -3.68
N ILE A 53 -4.16 -1.22 -3.68
CA ILE A 53 -4.34 -2.66 -3.46
C ILE A 53 -4.87 -2.94 -2.04
N LEU A 54 -4.34 -2.26 -1.03
CA LEU A 54 -4.78 -2.40 0.35
C LEU A 54 -6.24 -1.95 0.54
N ALA A 55 -6.67 -0.91 -0.19
CA ALA A 55 -8.05 -0.43 -0.17
C ALA A 55 -9.03 -1.39 -0.86
N ASP A 56 -8.60 -2.06 -1.93
CA ASP A 56 -9.40 -3.07 -2.64
C ASP A 56 -9.48 -4.43 -1.92
N SER A 57 -8.61 -4.66 -0.93
CA SER A 57 -8.58 -5.92 -0.17
C SER A 57 -9.85 -6.11 0.67
N PRO A 58 -10.44 -7.33 0.71
CA PRO A 58 -11.65 -7.62 1.50
C PRO A 58 -11.53 -7.31 2.99
N ALA A 59 -10.30 -7.33 3.53
CA ALA A 59 -10.02 -6.99 4.92
C ALA A 59 -10.30 -5.51 5.25
N ALA A 60 -10.21 -4.61 4.26
CA ALA A 60 -10.60 -3.20 4.43
C ALA A 60 -12.13 -3.05 4.39
N LYS A 61 -12.82 -3.81 3.54
CA LYS A 61 -14.29 -3.78 3.42
C LYS A 61 -15.02 -4.28 4.67
N SER A 62 -14.42 -5.21 5.43
CA SER A 62 -15.00 -5.65 6.71
C SER A 62 -14.91 -4.60 7.82
N ALA A 63 -13.94 -3.68 7.75
CA ALA A 63 -13.84 -2.54 8.66
C ALA A 63 -14.85 -1.42 8.32
N SER A 64 -15.28 -1.32 7.07
CA SER A 64 -16.28 -0.33 6.62
C SER A 64 -17.73 -0.74 6.92
N SER A 65 -18.00 -2.01 7.24
CA SER A 65 -19.35 -2.55 7.45
C SER A 65 -19.85 -2.48 8.90
N LYS A 66 -19.39 -1.49 9.69
CA LYS A 66 -19.78 -1.32 11.10
C LYS A 66 -20.34 0.06 11.48
N TYR A 67 -20.80 0.84 10.51
CA TYR A 67 -21.55 2.06 10.78
C TYR A 67 -22.81 2.12 9.92
#